data_AF-A0A3D2CHV3-F1
#
_entry.id   AF-A0A3D2CHV3-F1
#
_cell.length_a   1.000
_cell.length_b   1.000
_cell.length_c   1.000
_cell.angle_alpha   90.00
_cell.angle_beta   90.00
_cell.angle_gamma   90.00
#
_symmetry.space_group_name_H-M   'P 1'
#
loop_
_entity.id
_entity.type
_entity.pdbx_description
1 polymer ?
#
loop_
_entity_poly.entity_id
_entity_poly.type
_entity_poly.pdbx_seq_one_letter_code
_entity_poly.pdbx_strand_id
1 'polypeptide(L)'
;MLWPPSTPTPDRIWSRPPSPASTSPTTEAVAAGARDWRHRERAWVQAATASKTRRPQVPRQSLGVGHCRDEARMERCNTGPPPSGSRSHGHHLSTAIAIPMSSLRSRLVTLGTVAMSLGLLGLCAQTLADPFGASQGYGVPASTDLAWVTAAGLRDGVLGLVALGLLRWHRSALPLFLTIMLILPLGDVALSWTHGKSWMATAPHAVGTVAIGILLVLSFLENRS
;
A
#
# COMPACT_ATOMS: atom_id res chain seq x y z
N MET A 1 63.05 -46.52 -24.21
CA MET A 1 62.69 -45.64 -23.08
C MET A 1 61.17 -45.59 -23.01
N LEU A 2 60.61 -46.36 -22.09
CA LEU A 2 59.17 -46.58 -21.89
C LEU A 2 58.74 -45.76 -20.67
N TRP A 3 57.78 -44.86 -20.85
CA TRP A 3 57.15 -44.11 -19.77
C TRP A 3 55.82 -44.81 -19.41
N PRO A 4 55.55 -45.15 -18.15
CA PRO A 4 54.32 -45.84 -17.77
C PRO A 4 53.14 -44.86 -17.66
N PRO A 5 51.89 -45.32 -17.87
CA PRO A 5 50.70 -44.53 -17.62
C PRO A 5 50.46 -44.44 -16.10
N SER A 6 50.45 -43.22 -15.58
CA SER A 6 50.00 -42.93 -14.22
C SER A 6 48.46 -42.99 -14.16
N THR A 7 47.94 -43.99 -13.46
CA THR A 7 46.53 -44.06 -13.06
C THR A 7 46.25 -43.03 -11.95
N PRO A 8 45.14 -42.27 -12.01
CA PRO A 8 44.70 -41.45 -10.89
C PRO A 8 44.10 -42.33 -9.79
N THR A 9 44.61 -42.18 -8.58
CA THR A 9 44.13 -42.81 -7.34
C THR A 9 42.81 -42.15 -6.90
N PRO A 10 41.73 -42.90 -6.63
CA PRO A 10 40.46 -42.32 -6.21
C PRO A 10 40.35 -42.28 -4.68
N ASP A 11 41.32 -41.72 -3.96
CA ASP A 11 41.28 -41.67 -2.49
C ASP A 11 41.90 -40.38 -1.94
N ARG A 12 41.25 -39.26 -2.21
CA ARG A 12 41.26 -38.09 -1.31
C ARG A 12 39.81 -37.76 -1.03
N ILE A 13 39.25 -38.36 0.02
CA ILE A 13 39.18 -37.73 1.34
C ILE A 13 38.65 -36.30 1.19
N TRP A 14 37.45 -36.18 0.63
CA TRP A 14 36.52 -35.14 1.02
C TRP A 14 36.06 -35.50 2.44
N SER A 15 36.90 -35.22 3.42
CA SER A 15 36.42 -35.04 4.79
C SER A 15 35.36 -33.95 4.71
N ARG A 16 34.08 -34.37 4.82
CA ARG A 16 32.95 -33.46 4.94
C ARG A 16 33.35 -32.39 5.97
N PRO A 17 33.20 -31.08 5.68
CA PRO A 17 33.25 -30.11 6.75
C PRO A 17 32.29 -30.60 7.85
N PRO A 18 32.68 -30.56 9.14
CA PRO A 18 31.79 -30.95 10.22
C PRO A 18 30.47 -30.21 9.99
N SER A 19 29.37 -30.95 9.90
CA SER A 19 28.04 -30.35 9.87
C SER A 19 28.03 -29.29 10.96
N PRO A 20 27.74 -28.00 10.67
CA PRO A 20 27.53 -27.03 11.73
C PRO A 20 26.49 -27.67 12.63
N ALA A 21 26.88 -27.93 13.89
CA ALA A 21 26.00 -28.54 14.86
C ALA A 21 24.68 -27.79 14.74
N SER A 22 23.63 -28.48 14.30
CA SER A 22 22.30 -27.93 14.22
C SER A 22 21.86 -27.75 15.66
N THR A 23 22.33 -26.68 16.29
CA THR A 23 21.65 -26.08 17.42
C THR A 23 20.41 -25.46 16.82
N SER A 24 19.44 -26.32 16.47
CA SER A 24 18.04 -25.93 16.42
C SER A 24 17.85 -25.07 17.66
N PRO A 25 17.45 -23.80 17.52
CA PRO A 25 17.24 -22.96 18.68
C PRO A 25 16.37 -23.77 19.63
N THR A 26 16.91 -24.06 20.82
CA THR A 26 16.21 -24.90 21.78
C THR A 26 14.81 -24.32 21.91
N THR A 27 13.79 -25.18 22.01
CA THR A 27 12.40 -24.77 22.20
C THR A 27 12.27 -23.72 23.31
N GLU A 28 13.19 -23.71 24.27
CA GLU A 28 13.39 -22.67 25.28
C GLU A 28 13.77 -21.28 24.75
N ALA A 29 14.68 -21.16 23.76
CA ALA A 29 15.07 -19.88 23.17
C ALA A 29 13.92 -19.25 22.36
N VAL A 30 13.18 -20.07 21.61
CA VAL A 30 11.97 -19.63 20.89
C VAL A 30 10.89 -19.21 21.89
N ALA A 31 10.68 -19.99 22.96
CA ALA A 31 9.75 -19.64 24.02
C ALA A 31 10.15 -18.38 24.80
N ALA A 32 11.45 -18.15 24.99
CA ALA A 32 11.97 -16.95 25.65
C ALA A 32 11.71 -15.69 24.81
N GLY A 33 11.96 -15.74 23.49
CA GLY A 33 11.62 -14.65 22.58
C GLY A 33 10.11 -14.33 22.55
N ALA A 34 9.27 -15.36 22.53
CA ALA A 34 7.81 -15.20 22.56
C ALA A 34 7.28 -14.62 23.90
N ARG A 35 7.94 -14.90 25.02
CA ARG A 35 7.61 -14.30 26.32
C ARG A 35 8.02 -12.84 26.39
N ASP A 36 9.22 -12.51 25.90
CA ASP A 36 9.75 -11.13 25.86
C ASP A 36 8.87 -10.22 24.99
N TRP A 37 8.44 -10.71 23.81
CA TRP A 37 7.52 -9.96 22.95
C TRP A 37 6.17 -9.66 23.63
N ARG A 38 5.56 -10.66 24.29
CA ARG A 38 4.30 -10.46 25.04
C ARG A 38 4.45 -9.49 26.22
N HIS A 39 5.61 -9.41 26.85
CA HIS A 39 5.87 -8.42 27.89
C HIS A 39 5.96 -7.00 27.32
N ARG A 40 6.64 -6.81 26.20
CA ARG A 40 6.72 -5.51 25.52
C ARG A 40 5.36 -5.03 25.00
N GLU A 41 4.56 -5.93 24.44
CA GLU A 41 3.19 -5.61 23.98
C GLU A 41 2.31 -5.13 25.14
N ARG A 42 2.31 -5.85 26.28
CA ARG A 42 1.57 -5.43 27.48
C ARG A 42 2.03 -4.09 28.02
N ALA A 43 3.34 -3.85 28.07
CA ALA A 43 3.90 -2.57 28.52
C ALA A 43 3.45 -1.42 27.61
N TRP A 44 3.42 -1.65 26.30
CA TRP A 44 2.97 -0.66 25.32
C TRP A 44 1.48 -0.35 25.45
N VAL A 45 0.63 -1.37 25.60
CA VAL A 45 -0.82 -1.20 25.83
C VAL A 45 -1.09 -0.45 27.14
N GLN A 46 -0.36 -0.76 28.21
CA GLN A 46 -0.48 -0.04 29.49
C GLN A 46 -0.06 1.43 29.35
N ALA A 47 1.05 1.72 28.67
CA ALA A 47 1.51 3.07 28.42
C ALA A 47 0.50 3.88 27.57
N ALA A 48 -0.05 3.27 26.52
CA ALA A 48 -1.08 3.88 25.68
C ALA A 48 -2.36 4.17 26.48
N THR A 49 -2.78 3.26 27.36
CA THR A 49 -3.96 3.44 28.21
C THR A 49 -3.75 4.55 29.24
N ALA A 50 -2.56 4.62 29.84
CA ALA A 50 -2.20 5.67 30.82
C ALA A 50 -2.11 7.07 30.19
N SER A 51 -1.81 7.17 28.90
CA SER A 51 -1.80 8.46 28.19
C SER A 51 -3.21 9.02 27.95
N LYS A 52 -4.21 8.14 27.79
CA LYS A 52 -5.60 8.51 27.47
C LYS A 52 -6.36 9.14 28.65
N THR A 53 -5.90 8.91 29.88
CA THR A 53 -6.49 9.49 31.10
C THR A 53 -5.98 10.89 31.45
N ARG A 54 -4.87 11.35 30.86
CA ARG A 54 -4.49 12.77 30.93
C ARG A 54 -5.20 13.54 29.82
N ARG A 55 -6.48 13.84 30.01
CA ARG A 55 -7.07 14.96 29.27
C ARG A 55 -6.34 16.24 29.71
N PRO A 56 -5.70 16.99 28.80
CA PRO A 56 -5.23 18.32 29.15
C PRO A 56 -6.44 19.11 29.64
N GLN A 57 -6.39 19.58 30.89
CA GLN A 57 -7.33 20.59 31.35
C GLN A 57 -7.08 21.83 30.50
N VAL A 58 -7.89 21.99 29.46
CA VAL A 58 -7.93 23.25 28.71
C VAL A 58 -8.46 24.29 29.69
N PRO A 59 -7.69 25.35 30.00
CA PRO A 59 -8.17 26.42 30.84
C PRO A 59 -9.46 26.97 30.22
N ARG A 60 -10.55 26.93 30.98
CA ARG A 60 -11.86 27.44 30.58
C ARG A 60 -11.76 28.96 30.51
N GLN A 61 -11.23 29.48 29.40
CA GLN A 61 -11.29 30.91 29.11
C GLN A 61 -12.75 31.28 28.94
N SER A 62 -13.26 32.08 29.87
CA SER A 62 -14.57 32.69 29.83
C SER A 62 -14.66 33.57 28.59
N LEU A 63 -15.25 33.05 27.51
CA LEU A 63 -15.61 33.83 26.35
C LEU A 63 -16.66 34.85 26.77
N GLY A 64 -16.23 36.11 26.82
CA GLY A 64 -17.11 37.26 26.95
C GLY A 64 -18.12 37.27 25.81
N VAL A 65 -19.39 37.38 26.21
CA VAL A 65 -20.51 37.69 25.34
C VAL A 65 -20.27 39.09 24.76
N GLY A 66 -20.15 39.18 23.44
CA GLY A 66 -20.15 40.46 22.75
C GLY A 66 -19.66 40.34 21.33
N HIS A 67 -20.57 40.24 20.36
CA HIS A 67 -20.92 41.39 19.51
C HIS A 67 -21.86 40.92 18.40
N CYS A 68 -23.02 41.59 18.30
CA CYS A 68 -23.87 41.58 17.12
C CYS A 68 -23.05 42.02 15.90
N ARG A 69 -23.22 41.34 14.77
CA ARG A 69 -23.13 42.02 13.47
C ARG A 69 -24.10 41.42 12.48
N ASP A 70 -25.03 42.28 12.09
CA ASP A 70 -26.06 42.11 11.09
C ASP A 70 -25.49 41.69 9.73
N GLU A 71 -25.97 40.58 9.17
CA GLU A 71 -25.92 40.31 7.73
C GLU A 71 -27.33 40.02 7.17
N ALA A 72 -28.26 40.89 7.54
CA ALA A 72 -29.49 41.09 6.80
C ALA A 72 -29.27 42.21 5.76
N ARG A 73 -28.55 41.95 4.65
CA ARG A 73 -28.57 42.82 3.45
C ARG A 73 -27.76 42.23 2.28
N MET A 74 -28.41 41.46 1.39
CA MET A 74 -28.31 41.63 -0.07
C MET A 74 -29.20 40.63 -0.82
N GLU A 75 -30.50 40.64 -0.49
CA GLU A 75 -31.50 40.47 -1.53
C GLU A 75 -31.52 41.75 -2.37
N ARG A 76 -31.03 41.69 -3.61
CA ARG A 76 -31.37 42.70 -4.61
C ARG A 76 -31.36 42.10 -6.02
N CYS A 77 -32.58 41.94 -6.53
CA CYS A 77 -33.03 42.09 -7.92
C CYS A 77 -32.02 41.84 -9.04
N ASN A 78 -32.25 40.75 -9.80
CA ASN A 78 -32.07 40.82 -11.25
C ASN A 78 -33.09 39.93 -11.97
N THR A 79 -34.34 40.38 -12.04
CA THR A 79 -35.41 39.81 -12.88
C THR A 79 -35.50 40.62 -14.17
N GLY A 80 -34.57 40.37 -15.10
CA GLY A 80 -34.68 40.88 -16.47
C GLY A 80 -35.52 39.92 -17.35
N PRO A 81 -36.33 40.44 -18.30
CA PRO A 81 -37.09 39.60 -19.21
C PRO A 81 -36.18 38.89 -20.23
N PRO A 82 -36.52 37.66 -20.65
CA PRO A 82 -35.73 36.93 -21.62
C PRO A 82 -35.83 37.56 -23.02
N PRO A 83 -34.70 37.73 -23.75
CA PRO A 83 -34.74 38.16 -25.14
C PRO A 83 -35.33 37.06 -26.03
N SER A 84 -36.49 37.35 -26.60
CA SER A 84 -37.08 36.64 -27.74
C SER A 84 -36.30 37.01 -29.01
N GLY A 85 -35.54 36.07 -29.58
CA GLY A 85 -34.77 36.35 -30.80
C GLY A 85 -34.23 35.12 -31.52
N SER A 86 -34.84 34.85 -32.67
CA SER A 86 -34.25 34.32 -33.92
C SER A 86 -33.67 32.91 -33.92
N ARG A 87 -34.51 31.99 -34.41
CA ARG A 87 -34.20 30.64 -34.87
C ARG A 87 -33.30 30.71 -36.12
N SER A 88 -32.00 30.47 -35.95
CA SER A 88 -31.05 30.24 -37.05
C SER A 88 -30.79 28.74 -37.21
N HIS A 89 -31.30 28.18 -38.32
CA HIS A 89 -30.93 26.86 -38.81
C HIS A 89 -29.59 26.96 -39.54
N GLY A 90 -28.52 26.54 -38.86
CA GLY A 90 -27.18 26.41 -39.43
C GLY A 90 -26.65 25.01 -39.16
N HIS A 91 -26.62 24.19 -40.21
CA HIS A 91 -25.84 22.96 -40.27
C HIS A 91 -24.37 23.26 -40.00
N HIS A 92 -23.72 22.60 -39.03
CA HIS A 92 -22.27 22.38 -39.04
C HIS A 92 -21.86 21.17 -38.20
N LEU A 93 -21.90 20.02 -38.88
CA LEU A 93 -20.84 19.01 -38.99
C LEU A 93 -19.68 19.06 -37.96
N SER A 94 -19.44 17.88 -37.37
CA SER A 94 -18.23 17.47 -36.64
C SER A 94 -18.02 18.08 -35.26
N THR A 95 -18.90 17.74 -34.33
CA THR A 95 -18.63 17.76 -32.89
C THR A 95 -17.56 16.70 -32.59
N ALA A 96 -16.28 17.06 -32.77
CA ALA A 96 -15.20 16.28 -32.20
C ALA A 96 -15.47 16.16 -30.69
N ILE A 97 -15.64 14.94 -30.20
CA ILE A 97 -15.90 14.65 -28.79
C ILE A 97 -14.64 15.00 -28.00
N ALA A 98 -14.47 16.27 -27.67
CA ALA A 98 -13.45 16.74 -26.76
C ALA A 98 -13.85 16.29 -25.36
N ILE A 99 -13.33 15.15 -24.90
CA ILE A 99 -13.52 14.71 -23.52
C ILE A 99 -12.80 15.74 -22.64
N PRO A 100 -13.50 16.43 -21.72
CA PRO A 100 -12.85 17.41 -20.85
C PRO A 100 -11.78 16.70 -20.01
N MET A 101 -10.58 17.30 -19.94
CA MET A 101 -9.42 16.72 -19.24
C MET A 101 -9.67 16.42 -17.75
N SER A 102 -10.63 17.09 -17.12
CA SER A 102 -11.11 16.78 -15.77
C SER A 102 -11.81 15.41 -15.70
N SER A 103 -12.66 15.08 -16.68
CA SER A 103 -13.35 13.79 -16.75
C SER A 103 -12.38 12.63 -17.01
N LEU A 104 -11.36 12.85 -17.85
CA LEU A 104 -10.34 11.82 -18.11
C LEU A 104 -9.55 11.47 -16.84
N ARG A 105 -9.08 12.48 -16.09
CA ARG A 105 -8.32 12.27 -14.84
C ARG A 105 -9.12 11.48 -13.81
N SER A 106 -10.38 11.86 -13.57
CA SER A 106 -11.23 11.15 -12.61
C SER A 106 -11.47 9.69 -13.00
N ARG A 107 -11.66 9.41 -14.30
CA ARG A 107 -11.77 8.04 -14.83
C ARG A 107 -10.48 7.25 -14.61
N LEU A 108 -9.32 7.84 -14.90
CA LEU A 108 -8.02 7.19 -14.71
C LEU A 108 -7.76 6.86 -13.23
N VAL A 109 -8.04 7.79 -12.31
CA VAL A 109 -7.90 7.53 -10.86
C VAL A 109 -8.86 6.42 -10.42
N THR A 110 -10.10 6.42 -10.93
CA THR A 110 -11.08 5.37 -10.61
C THR A 110 -10.62 4.01 -11.11
N LEU A 111 -10.24 3.91 -12.38
CA LEU A 111 -9.78 2.67 -12.99
C LEU A 111 -8.49 2.16 -12.32
N GLY A 112 -7.53 3.05 -12.06
CA GLY A 112 -6.28 2.70 -11.39
C GLY A 112 -6.50 2.21 -9.96
N THR A 113 -7.36 2.88 -9.19
CA THR A 113 -7.70 2.46 -7.82
C THR A 113 -8.42 1.12 -7.81
N VAL A 114 -9.39 0.91 -8.71
CA VAL A 114 -10.09 -0.38 -8.84
C VAL A 114 -9.13 -1.49 -9.23
N ALA A 115 -8.29 -1.27 -10.26
CA ALA A 115 -7.33 -2.27 -10.73
C ALA A 115 -6.33 -2.65 -9.62
N MET A 116 -5.78 -1.65 -8.92
CA MET A 116 -4.89 -1.87 -7.77
C MET A 116 -5.58 -2.66 -6.66
N SER A 117 -6.79 -2.25 -6.25
CA SER A 117 -7.56 -2.95 -5.22
C SER A 117 -7.87 -4.40 -5.58
N LEU A 118 -8.27 -4.67 -6.83
CA LEU A 118 -8.50 -6.03 -7.30
C LEU A 118 -7.21 -6.85 -7.33
N GLY A 119 -6.07 -6.25 -7.69
CA GLY A 119 -4.76 -6.89 -7.61
C GLY A 119 -4.41 -7.31 -6.18
N LEU A 120 -4.62 -6.42 -5.19
CA LEU A 120 -4.37 -6.72 -3.77
C LEU A 120 -5.31 -7.80 -3.22
N LEU A 121 -6.58 -7.77 -3.60
CA LEU A 121 -7.54 -8.82 -3.24
C LEU A 121 -7.18 -10.16 -3.88
N GLY A 122 -6.68 -10.14 -5.13
CA GLY A 122 -6.15 -11.31 -5.81
C GLY A 122 -4.94 -11.91 -5.08
N LEU A 123 -3.99 -11.08 -4.66
CA LEU A 123 -2.84 -11.50 -3.84
C LEU A 123 -3.29 -12.11 -2.51
N CYS A 124 -4.24 -11.47 -1.82
CA CYS A 124 -4.85 -12.03 -0.60
C CYS A 124 -5.43 -13.42 -0.87
N ALA A 125 -6.27 -13.57 -1.91
CA ALA A 125 -6.88 -14.85 -2.25
C ALA A 125 -5.82 -15.91 -2.60
N GLN A 126 -4.78 -15.54 -3.37
CA GLN A 126 -3.69 -16.45 -3.73
C GLN A 126 -2.92 -16.93 -2.49
N THR A 127 -2.58 -16.03 -1.56
CA THR A 127 -1.85 -16.40 -0.33
C THR A 127 -2.66 -17.28 0.62
N LEU A 128 -3.99 -17.21 0.56
CA LEU A 128 -4.89 -18.05 1.36
C LEU A 128 -5.10 -19.42 0.71
N ALA A 129 -5.13 -19.48 -0.63
CA ALA A 129 -5.34 -20.72 -1.39
C ALA A 129 -4.04 -21.53 -1.55
N ASP A 130 -2.94 -20.86 -1.86
CA ASP A 130 -1.61 -21.46 -2.08
C ASP A 130 -0.51 -20.56 -1.49
N PRO A 131 -0.34 -20.55 -0.16
CA PRO A 131 0.73 -19.79 0.49
C PRO A 131 2.13 -20.25 0.05
N PHE A 132 2.27 -21.51 -0.37
CA PHE A 132 3.55 -22.05 -0.85
C PHE A 132 3.93 -21.44 -2.19
N GLY A 133 3.04 -21.44 -3.19
CA GLY A 133 3.28 -20.78 -4.47
C GLY A 133 3.45 -19.26 -4.32
N ALA A 134 2.63 -18.63 -3.49
CA ALA A 134 2.72 -17.20 -3.21
C ALA A 134 4.08 -16.79 -2.60
N SER A 135 4.68 -17.64 -1.76
CA SER A 135 5.99 -17.36 -1.13
C SER A 135 7.11 -17.11 -2.14
N GLN A 136 7.05 -17.74 -3.32
CA GLN A 136 8.03 -17.55 -4.39
C GLN A 136 7.98 -16.12 -4.94
N GLY A 137 6.78 -15.52 -5.01
CA GLY A 137 6.59 -14.13 -5.42
C GLY A 137 7.20 -13.12 -4.45
N TYR A 138 7.27 -13.48 -3.17
CA TYR A 138 7.93 -12.68 -2.13
C TYR A 138 9.44 -12.98 -1.99
N GLY A 139 9.98 -13.94 -2.75
CA GLY A 139 11.36 -14.38 -2.62
C GLY A 139 11.67 -15.05 -1.28
N VAL A 140 10.65 -15.51 -0.55
CA VAL A 140 10.80 -16.18 0.75
C VAL A 140 10.88 -17.70 0.54
N PRO A 141 11.80 -18.41 1.21
CA PRO A 141 11.84 -19.87 1.15
C PRO A 141 10.52 -20.47 1.63
N ALA A 142 9.88 -21.22 0.74
CA ALA A 142 8.53 -21.75 0.92
C ALA A 142 8.35 -22.71 2.12
N SER A 143 9.46 -23.21 2.68
CA SER A 143 9.46 -24.15 3.80
C SER A 143 9.46 -23.48 5.18
N THR A 144 9.72 -22.17 5.28
CA THR A 144 10.12 -21.58 6.57
C THR A 144 9.08 -20.62 7.17
N ASP A 145 8.21 -19.98 6.36
CA ASP A 145 7.39 -18.88 6.89
C ASP A 145 6.01 -18.69 6.23
N LEU A 146 5.25 -19.79 6.07
CA LEU A 146 3.90 -19.74 5.47
C LEU A 146 2.94 -18.84 6.26
N ALA A 147 3.08 -18.76 7.58
CA ALA A 147 2.27 -17.89 8.42
C ALA A 147 2.52 -16.40 8.08
N TRP A 148 3.77 -16.01 7.84
CA TRP A 148 4.11 -14.68 7.37
C TRP A 148 3.50 -14.39 5.99
N VAL A 149 3.53 -15.35 5.06
CA VAL A 149 2.93 -15.17 3.71
C VAL A 149 1.43 -14.94 3.80
N THR A 150 0.73 -15.73 4.62
CA THR A 150 -0.71 -15.54 4.85
C THR A 150 -1.00 -14.19 5.51
N ALA A 151 -0.20 -13.76 6.48
CA ALA A 151 -0.36 -12.45 7.11
C ALA A 151 -0.12 -11.29 6.12
N ALA A 152 0.89 -11.39 5.25
CA ALA A 152 1.17 -10.42 4.20
C ALA A 152 -0.01 -10.31 3.22
N GLY A 153 -0.57 -11.44 2.81
CA GLY A 153 -1.74 -11.45 1.94
C GLY A 153 -3.00 -10.88 2.59
N LEU A 154 -3.26 -11.18 3.87
CA LEU A 154 -4.39 -10.58 4.60
C LEU A 154 -4.23 -9.06 4.73
N ARG A 155 -3.01 -8.57 5.00
CA ARG A 155 -2.68 -7.14 4.98
C ARG A 155 -3.04 -6.53 3.62
N ASP A 156 -2.62 -7.16 2.53
CA ASP A 156 -2.89 -6.67 1.18
C ASP A 156 -4.40 -6.67 0.88
N GLY A 157 -5.12 -7.71 1.30
CA GLY A 157 -6.58 -7.77 1.19
C GLY A 157 -7.28 -6.62 1.93
N VAL A 158 -6.86 -6.33 3.17
CA VAL A 158 -7.37 -5.19 3.95
C VAL A 158 -7.08 -3.86 3.25
N LEU A 159 -5.86 -3.67 2.73
CA LEU A 159 -5.50 -2.46 1.98
C LEU A 159 -6.34 -2.29 0.71
N GLY A 160 -6.61 -3.39 -0.01
CA GLY A 160 -7.49 -3.41 -1.18
C GLY A 160 -8.92 -2.98 -0.84
N LEU A 161 -9.49 -3.51 0.25
CA LEU A 161 -10.82 -3.15 0.74
C LEU A 161 -10.89 -1.68 1.20
N VAL A 162 -9.88 -1.20 1.92
CA VAL A 162 -9.79 0.20 2.36
C VAL A 162 -9.74 1.12 1.14
N ALA A 163 -8.93 0.81 0.12
CA ALA A 163 -8.85 1.60 -1.10
C ALA A 163 -10.20 1.68 -1.84
N LEU A 164 -10.95 0.57 -1.95
CA LEU A 164 -12.31 0.58 -2.52
C LEU A 164 -13.29 1.39 -1.69
N GLY A 165 -13.21 1.27 -0.36
CA GLY A 165 -14.05 2.04 0.55
C GLY A 165 -13.79 3.53 0.45
N LEU A 166 -12.51 3.93 0.42
CA LEU A 166 -12.11 5.32 0.21
C LEU A 166 -12.58 5.82 -1.15
N LEU A 167 -12.41 5.05 -2.22
CA LEU A 167 -12.90 5.40 -3.55
C LEU A 167 -14.41 5.65 -3.56
N ARG A 168 -15.18 4.83 -2.83
CA ARG A 168 -16.65 4.89 -2.81
C ARG A 168 -17.22 5.98 -1.90
N TRP A 169 -16.61 6.23 -0.74
CA TRP A 169 -17.18 7.08 0.31
C TRP A 169 -16.34 8.31 0.65
N HIS A 170 -15.02 8.24 0.48
CA HIS A 170 -14.09 9.29 0.91
C HIS A 170 -13.02 9.55 -0.15
N ARG A 171 -13.44 9.80 -1.39
CA ARG A 171 -12.53 9.91 -2.55
C ARG A 171 -11.42 10.94 -2.33
N SER A 172 -11.73 12.03 -1.63
CA SER A 172 -10.78 13.07 -1.28
C SER A 172 -9.62 12.60 -0.38
N ALA A 173 -9.77 11.49 0.34
CA ALA A 173 -8.74 10.90 1.20
C ALA A 173 -7.76 9.98 0.45
N LEU A 174 -8.02 9.64 -0.82
CA LEU A 174 -7.18 8.75 -1.62
C LEU A 174 -5.70 9.20 -1.71
N PRO A 175 -5.35 10.48 -1.93
CA PRO A 175 -3.93 10.86 -2.02
C PRO A 175 -3.16 10.59 -0.74
N LEU A 176 -3.78 10.83 0.43
CA LEU A 176 -3.14 10.57 1.71
C LEU A 176 -2.94 9.06 1.91
N PHE A 177 -3.96 8.26 1.61
CA PHE A 177 -3.87 6.81 1.68
C PHE A 177 -2.79 6.26 0.74
N LEU A 178 -2.79 6.67 -0.53
CA LEU A 178 -1.81 6.24 -1.53
C LEU A 178 -0.39 6.68 -1.15
N THR A 179 -0.21 7.83 -0.50
CA THR A 179 1.10 8.28 0.01
C THR A 179 1.65 7.31 1.07
N ILE A 180 0.82 6.93 2.04
CA ILE A 180 1.21 5.98 3.10
C ILE A 180 1.41 4.59 2.49
N MET A 181 0.53 4.17 1.60
CA MET A 181 0.59 2.87 0.94
C MET A 181 1.86 2.71 0.10
N LEU A 182 2.33 3.76 -0.57
CA LEU A 182 3.54 3.73 -1.40
C LEU A 182 4.81 3.34 -0.63
N ILE A 183 4.82 3.53 0.69
CA ILE A 183 5.95 3.15 1.56
C ILE A 183 6.15 1.62 1.56
N LEU A 184 5.08 0.83 1.49
CA LEU A 184 5.14 -0.63 1.51
C LEU A 184 5.94 -1.20 0.34
N PRO A 185 5.57 -0.98 -0.94
CA PRO A 185 6.29 -1.56 -2.06
C PRO A 185 7.67 -0.92 -2.24
N LEU A 186 7.91 0.32 -1.76
CA LEU A 186 9.27 0.88 -1.67
C LEU A 186 10.15 0.07 -0.71
N GLY A 187 9.63 -0.28 0.46
CA GLY A 187 10.27 -1.17 1.40
C GLY A 187 10.54 -2.54 0.79
N ASP A 188 9.56 -3.11 0.08
CA ASP A 188 9.70 -4.41 -0.58
C ASP A 188 10.75 -4.38 -1.69
N VAL A 189 10.82 -3.30 -2.49
CA VAL A 189 11.91 -3.09 -3.46
C VAL A 189 13.26 -3.03 -2.76
N ALA A 190 13.38 -2.25 -1.68
CA ALA A 190 14.65 -2.12 -0.96
C ALA A 190 15.08 -3.46 -0.34
N LEU A 191 14.16 -4.20 0.29
CA LEU A 191 14.43 -5.51 0.89
C LEU A 191 14.78 -6.56 -0.15
N SER A 192 14.00 -6.65 -1.24
CA SER A 192 14.27 -7.59 -2.32
C SER A 192 15.55 -7.24 -3.09
N TRP A 193 15.90 -5.97 -3.22
CA TRP A 193 17.18 -5.57 -3.83
C TRP A 193 18.38 -5.91 -2.96
N THR A 194 18.25 -5.75 -1.64
CA THR A 194 19.35 -6.00 -0.68
C THR A 194 19.55 -7.47 -0.35
N HIS A 195 18.47 -8.26 -0.30
CA HIS A 195 18.50 -9.66 0.13
C HIS A 195 18.09 -10.65 -0.96
N GLY A 196 17.36 -10.20 -1.97
CA GLY A 196 16.91 -11.04 -3.07
C GLY A 196 18.03 -11.26 -4.09
N LYS A 197 18.23 -12.52 -4.45
CA LYS A 197 19.28 -12.93 -5.40
C LYS A 197 18.83 -12.83 -6.87
N SER A 198 17.65 -12.29 -7.16
CA SER A 198 17.08 -12.27 -8.52
C SER A 198 16.24 -11.03 -8.80
N TRP A 199 16.50 -10.40 -9.95
CA TRP A 199 15.70 -9.28 -10.46
C TRP A 199 14.22 -9.63 -10.60
N MET A 200 13.91 -10.91 -10.85
CA MET A 200 12.52 -11.37 -11.04
C MET A 200 11.69 -11.27 -9.76
N ALA A 201 12.32 -11.26 -8.58
CA ALA A 201 11.64 -11.02 -7.31
C ALA A 201 11.41 -9.52 -7.06
N THR A 202 12.35 -8.66 -7.46
CA THR A 202 12.25 -7.21 -7.25
C THR A 202 11.33 -6.52 -8.26
N ALA A 203 11.27 -7.00 -9.50
CA ALA A 203 10.56 -6.34 -10.59
C ALA A 203 9.06 -6.10 -10.31
N PRO A 204 8.29 -7.07 -9.77
CA PRO A 204 6.88 -6.84 -9.48
C PRO A 204 6.67 -5.70 -8.49
N HIS A 205 7.51 -5.61 -7.44
CA HIS A 205 7.45 -4.54 -6.44
C HIS A 205 7.82 -3.18 -7.05
N ALA A 206 8.82 -3.14 -7.94
CA ALA A 206 9.23 -1.91 -8.60
C ALA A 206 8.13 -1.38 -9.54
N VAL A 207 7.54 -2.27 -10.36
CA VAL A 207 6.42 -1.91 -11.25
C VAL A 207 5.22 -1.45 -10.44
N GLY A 208 4.87 -2.16 -9.36
CA GLY A 208 3.79 -1.77 -8.44
C GLY A 208 4.04 -0.40 -7.80
N THR A 209 5.27 -0.14 -7.35
CA THR A 209 5.68 1.16 -6.80
C THR A 209 5.46 2.29 -7.80
N VAL A 210 5.90 2.12 -9.04
CA VAL A 210 5.72 3.13 -10.09
C VAL A 210 4.23 3.34 -10.41
N ALA A 211 3.46 2.26 -10.52
CA ALA A 211 2.03 2.34 -10.79
C ALA A 211 1.28 3.10 -9.69
N ILE A 212 1.57 2.80 -8.41
CA ILE A 212 0.99 3.51 -7.25
C ILE A 212 1.45 4.97 -7.24
N GLY A 213 2.71 5.26 -7.57
CA GLY A 213 3.24 6.62 -7.67
C GLY A 213 2.52 7.46 -8.74
N ILE A 214 2.28 6.90 -9.93
CA ILE A 214 1.49 7.56 -10.99
C ILE A 214 0.06 7.80 -10.50
N LEU A 215 -0.57 6.78 -9.90
CA LEU A 215 -1.93 6.88 -9.37
C LEU A 215 -2.03 7.96 -8.28
N LEU A 216 -1.02 8.07 -7.41
CA LEU A 216 -0.91 9.09 -6.37
C LEU A 216 -0.87 10.50 -6.98
N VAL A 217 -0.02 10.72 -7.98
CA VAL A 217 0.09 12.01 -8.67
C VAL A 217 -1.25 12.38 -9.32
N LEU A 218 -1.87 11.42 -10.03
CA LEU A 218 -3.18 11.64 -10.65
C LEU A 218 -4.26 11.98 -9.61
N SER A 219 -4.25 11.32 -8.45
CA SER A 219 -5.19 11.58 -7.36
C SER A 219 -5.01 12.97 -6.75
N PHE A 220 -3.77 13.46 -6.58
CA PHE A 220 -3.52 14.84 -6.18
C PHE A 220 -3.98 15.86 -7.22
N LEU A 221 -3.75 15.60 -8.50
CA LEU A 221 -4.18 16.49 -9.59
C LEU A 221 -5.71 16.55 -9.69
N GLU A 222 -6.40 15.44 -9.42
CA GLU A 222 -7.86 15.40 -9.33
C GLU A 222 -8.38 16.26 -8.18
N ASN A 223 -7.83 16.12 -6.96
CA ASN A 223 -8.29 16.87 -5.79
C ASN A 223 -8.07 18.39 -5.86
N ARG A 224 -7.23 18.87 -6.79
CA ARG A 224 -6.96 20.30 -7.00
C ARG A 224 -7.90 20.95 -8.03
N SER A 225 -8.69 20.15 -8.75
CA SER A 225 -9.60 20.62 -9.82
C SER A 225 -11.01 20.79 -9.29
#